data_AF-A0A7Y9F0D7-F1
#
_entry.id   AF-A0A7Y9F0D7-F1
#
_cell.length_a   1.000
_cell.length_b   1.000
_cell.length_c   1.000
_cell.angle_alpha   90.00
_cell.angle_beta   90.00
_cell.angle_gamma   90.00
#
_symmetry.space_group_name_H-M   'P 1'
#
loop_
_entity.id
_entity.type
_entity.pdbx_description
1 polymer ?
#
loop_
_entity_poly.entity_id
_entity_poly.type
_entity_poly.pdbx_seq_one_letter_code
_entity_poly.pdbx_strand_id
1 'polypeptide(L)'
;MYGDTEVIRRRVDQLREQGVDVRALADRLVAQAEAVGWSGRAAASMRERVRERAAHLREAAGRHDAAAEALQRHLAEAERARDTIAERERRAGSLRAEAGARVAAVLAHAAADREAGIVREPDPADQQLLDAELPPPGHRDWLDVELPGL
;
A
#
# COMPACT_ATOMS: atom_id res chain seq x y z
N MET A 1 2.94 -12.08 0.22
CA MET A 1 2.40 -11.46 -1.00
C MET A 1 2.00 -10.04 -0.62
N TYR A 2 2.39 -9.02 -1.38
CA TYR A 2 2.70 -7.64 -0.93
C TYR A 2 4.01 -7.62 -0.12
N GLY A 3 5.07 -7.00 -0.62
CA GLY A 3 6.40 -6.98 0.01
C GLY A 3 6.38 -6.45 1.45
N ASP A 4 7.49 -6.61 2.17
CA ASP A 4 7.61 -6.11 3.53
C ASP A 4 7.52 -4.57 3.54
N THR A 5 6.36 -4.05 3.95
CA THR A 5 6.03 -2.63 3.99
C THR A 5 6.93 -1.87 4.97
N GLU A 6 7.44 -2.54 6.00
CA GLU A 6 8.40 -1.97 6.94
C GLU A 6 9.76 -1.73 6.27
N VAL A 7 10.21 -2.67 5.43
CA VAL A 7 11.46 -2.51 4.66
C VAL A 7 11.36 -1.32 3.72
N ILE A 8 10.22 -1.15 3.05
CA ILE A 8 9.98 0.01 2.17
C ILE A 8 9.96 1.31 2.98
N ARG A 9 9.27 1.33 4.13
CA ARG A 9 9.21 2.51 5.00
C ARG A 9 10.60 2.94 5.47
N ARG A 10 11.41 1.98 5.95
CA ARG A 10 12.81 2.22 6.32
C ARG A 10 13.63 2.76 5.14
N ARG A 11 13.37 2.29 3.92
CA ARG A 11 14.06 2.78 2.72
C ARG A 11 13.66 4.21 2.36
N VAL A 12 12.39 4.58 2.54
CA VAL A 12 11.91 5.96 2.38
C VAL A 12 12.65 6.90 3.33
N ASP A 13 12.76 6.52 4.61
CA ASP A 13 13.45 7.32 5.61
C ASP A 13 14.94 7.47 5.28
N GLN A 14 15.59 6.37 4.87
CA GLN A 14 16.98 6.39 4.43
C GLN A 14 17.20 7.34 3.24
N LEU A 15 16.30 7.36 2.25
CA LEU A 15 16.42 8.26 1.09
C LEU A 15 16.29 9.73 1.50
N ARG A 16 15.39 10.04 2.45
CA ARG A 16 15.24 11.41 2.99
C ARG A 16 16.48 11.86 3.74
N GLU A 17 17.02 10.98 4.58
CA GLU A 17 18.27 11.22 5.31
C GLU A 17 19.42 11.49 4.33
N GLN A 18 19.57 10.65 3.30
CA GLN A 18 20.57 10.86 2.24
C GLN A 18 20.39 12.20 1.53
N GLY A 19 19.14 12.60 1.23
CA GLY A 19 18.86 13.91 0.64
C GLY A 19 19.31 15.07 1.55
N VAL A 20 19.04 14.98 2.85
CA VAL A 20 19.49 15.96 3.85
C VAL A 20 21.02 16.01 3.93
N ASP A 21 21.68 14.87 4.01
CA ASP A 21 23.14 14.78 4.10
C ASP A 21 23.84 15.36 2.87
N VAL A 22 23.30 15.08 1.67
CA VAL A 22 23.84 15.60 0.41
C VAL A 22 23.67 17.11 0.31
N ARG A 23 22.54 17.67 0.76
CA ARG A 23 22.35 19.12 0.86
C ARG A 23 23.35 19.75 1.83
N ALA A 24 23.50 19.17 3.02
CA ALA A 24 24.46 19.65 4.01
C ALA A 24 25.91 19.59 3.51
N LEU A 25 26.27 18.56 2.72
CA LEU A 25 27.56 18.50 2.04
C LEU A 25 27.73 19.62 1.02
N ALA A 26 26.71 19.90 0.21
CA ALA A 26 26.73 20.99 -0.78
C ALA A 26 26.93 22.36 -0.11
N ASP A 27 26.24 22.60 1.01
CA ASP A 27 26.33 23.87 1.74
C ASP A 27 27.70 24.03 2.42
N ARG A 28 28.23 22.96 3.01
CA ARG A 28 29.61 22.95 3.56
C ARG A 28 30.64 23.22 2.47
N LEU A 29 30.49 22.64 1.29
CA LEU A 29 31.42 22.84 0.17
C LEU A 29 31.46 24.31 -0.26
N VAL A 30 30.30 24.96 -0.40
CA VAL A 30 30.21 26.39 -0.73
C VAL A 30 30.82 27.24 0.39
N ALA A 31 30.46 26.98 1.65
CA ALA A 31 30.99 27.72 2.78
C ALA A 31 32.53 27.65 2.87
N GLN A 32 33.10 26.46 2.67
CA GLN A 32 34.55 26.26 2.65
C GLN A 32 35.22 27.01 1.49
N ALA A 33 34.60 27.03 0.31
CA ALA A 33 35.14 27.74 -0.86
C ALA A 33 35.10 29.27 -0.69
N GLU A 34 34.09 29.82 -0.01
CA GLU A 34 34.01 31.25 0.30
C GLU A 34 34.94 31.66 1.44
N ALA A 35 35.30 30.73 2.34
CA ALA A 35 36.24 30.99 3.44
C ALA A 35 37.72 31.04 3.01
N VAL A 36 38.05 30.71 1.75
CA VAL A 36 39.44 30.71 1.29
C VAL A 36 39.96 32.15 1.18
N GLY A 37 41.03 32.47 1.94
CA GLY A 37 41.55 33.83 2.08
C GLY A 37 42.32 34.41 0.89
N TRP A 38 42.46 33.68 -0.22
CA TRP A 38 43.14 34.18 -1.42
C TRP A 38 42.17 34.77 -2.45
N SER A 39 42.61 35.79 -3.19
CA SER A 39 41.79 36.51 -4.16
C SER A 39 42.37 36.46 -5.57
N GLY A 40 41.58 36.90 -6.56
CA GLY A 40 41.96 36.93 -7.97
C GLY A 40 41.22 35.92 -8.85
N ARG A 41 41.63 35.83 -10.13
CA ARG A 41 40.91 35.04 -11.15
C ARG A 41 40.84 33.55 -10.83
N ALA A 42 41.90 32.97 -10.26
CA ALA A 42 41.92 31.57 -9.87
C ALA A 42 40.90 31.28 -8.76
N ALA A 43 40.84 32.13 -7.73
CA ALA A 43 39.86 32.03 -6.65
C ALA A 43 38.41 32.20 -7.17
N ALA A 44 38.18 33.11 -8.13
CA ALA A 44 36.88 33.26 -8.77
C ALA A 44 36.46 32.00 -9.56
N SER A 45 37.36 31.44 -10.37
CA SER A 45 37.09 30.21 -11.13
C SER A 45 36.83 29.00 -10.24
N MET A 46 37.59 28.85 -9.15
CA MET A 46 37.36 27.80 -8.16
C MET A 46 35.96 27.93 -7.53
N ARG A 47 35.56 29.13 -7.11
CA ARG A 47 34.23 29.37 -6.52
C ARG A 47 33.10 29.05 -7.50
N GLU A 48 33.26 29.42 -8.78
CA GLU A 48 32.29 29.10 -9.81
C GLU A 48 32.10 27.58 -9.96
N ARG A 49 33.21 26.83 -10.07
CA ARG A 49 33.18 25.36 -10.16
C ARG A 49 32.59 24.70 -8.90
N VAL A 50 32.85 25.28 -7.73
CA VAL A 50 32.25 24.81 -6.48
C VAL A 50 30.74 25.04 -6.47
N ARG A 51 30.26 26.20 -6.92
CA ARG A 51 28.81 26.48 -7.02
C ARG A 51 28.13 25.52 -7.98
N GLU A 52 28.72 25.27 -9.14
CA GLU A 52 28.24 24.27 -10.10
C GLU A 52 28.17 22.87 -9.47
N ARG A 53 29.24 22.44 -8.79
CA ARG A 53 29.25 21.15 -8.09
C ARG A 53 28.20 21.07 -6.99
N ALA A 54 28.02 22.13 -6.21
CA ALA A 54 27.00 22.22 -5.18
C ALA A 54 25.59 22.16 -5.78
N ALA A 55 25.37 22.76 -6.96
CA ALA A 55 24.10 22.66 -7.68
C ALA A 55 23.80 21.20 -8.07
N HIS A 56 24.77 20.46 -8.62
CA HIS A 56 24.62 19.04 -8.93
C HIS A 56 24.35 18.17 -7.69
N LEU A 57 24.96 18.48 -6.55
CA LEU A 57 24.67 17.79 -5.29
C LEU A 57 23.21 18.05 -4.85
N ARG A 58 22.74 19.29 -4.92
CA ARG A 58 21.34 19.63 -4.58
C ARG A 58 20.34 18.95 -5.52
N GLU A 59 20.67 18.84 -6.80
CA GLU A 59 19.87 18.07 -7.78
C GLU A 59 19.83 16.58 -7.42
N ALA A 60 20.97 15.99 -7.04
CA ALA A 60 21.01 14.61 -6.56
C ALA A 60 20.17 14.41 -5.29
N ALA A 61 20.22 15.34 -4.33
CA ALA A 61 19.35 15.32 -3.17
C ALA A 61 17.86 15.38 -3.55
N GLY A 62 17.48 16.23 -4.51
CA GLY A 62 16.12 16.29 -5.03
C GLY A 62 15.65 14.97 -5.66
N ARG A 63 16.55 14.24 -6.33
CA ARG A 63 16.24 12.89 -6.84
C ARG A 63 16.00 11.88 -5.72
N HIS A 64 16.71 11.98 -4.59
CA HIS A 64 16.43 11.15 -3.42
C HIS A 64 15.05 11.44 -2.82
N ASP A 65 14.67 12.71 -2.70
CA ASP A 65 13.35 13.10 -2.21
C ASP A 65 12.24 12.58 -3.13
N ALA A 66 12.38 12.76 -4.45
CA ALA A 66 11.40 12.28 -5.43
C ALA A 66 11.25 10.75 -5.39
N ALA A 67 12.34 10.01 -5.20
CA ALA A 67 12.30 8.57 -5.03
C ALA A 67 11.61 8.17 -3.72
N ALA A 68 11.87 8.88 -2.62
CA ALA A 68 11.23 8.65 -1.33
C ALA A 68 9.70 8.88 -1.42
N GLU A 69 9.28 9.96 -2.09
CA GLU A 69 7.86 10.25 -2.32
C GLU A 69 7.18 9.19 -3.18
N ALA A 70 7.84 8.73 -4.26
CA ALA A 70 7.29 7.67 -5.11
C ALA A 70 7.09 6.36 -4.33
N LEU A 71 8.06 5.98 -3.49
CA LEU A 71 7.96 4.80 -2.63
C LEU A 71 6.86 4.97 -1.56
N GLN A 72 6.70 6.17 -0.98
CA GLN A 72 5.63 6.42 -0.02
C GLN A 72 4.24 6.33 -0.68
N ARG A 73 4.06 6.83 -1.91
CA ARG A 73 2.80 6.66 -2.65
C ARG A 73 2.49 5.18 -2.88
N HIS A 74 3.48 4.42 -3.33
CA HIS A 74 3.34 2.98 -3.53
C HIS A 74 2.98 2.24 -2.24
N LEU A 75 3.60 2.60 -1.11
CA LEU A 75 3.26 2.03 0.19
C LEU A 75 1.79 2.27 0.54
N ALA A 76 1.31 3.51 0.39
CA ALA A 76 -0.08 3.84 0.67
C ALA A 76 -1.07 3.10 -0.25
N GLU A 77 -0.71 2.87 -1.52
CA GLU A 77 -1.52 2.05 -2.44
C GLU A 77 -1.55 0.58 -2.03
N ALA A 78 -0.40 0.02 -1.62
CA ALA A 78 -0.32 -1.36 -1.16
C ALA A 78 -1.11 -1.58 0.14
N GLU A 79 -1.04 -0.64 1.09
CA GLU A 79 -1.83 -0.67 2.32
C GLU A 79 -3.33 -0.60 2.01
N ARG A 80 -3.77 0.32 1.14
CA ARG A 80 -5.18 0.39 0.71
C ARG A 80 -5.66 -0.90 0.04
N ALA A 81 -4.84 -1.53 -0.79
CA ALA A 81 -5.18 -2.80 -1.43
C ALA A 81 -5.36 -3.91 -0.39
N ARG A 82 -4.44 -4.01 0.59
CA ARG A 82 -4.54 -4.97 1.70
C ARG A 82 -5.80 -4.74 2.54
N ASP A 83 -6.11 -3.50 2.88
CA ASP A 83 -7.29 -3.15 3.67
C ASP A 83 -8.59 -3.52 2.92
N THR A 84 -8.63 -3.24 1.61
CA THR A 84 -9.77 -3.59 0.75
C THR A 84 -9.97 -5.11 0.69
N ILE A 85 -8.88 -5.87 0.55
CA ILE A 85 -8.92 -7.34 0.56
C ILE A 85 -9.45 -7.84 1.89
N ALA A 86 -8.89 -7.36 3.01
CA ALA A 86 -9.29 -7.78 4.34
C ALA A 86 -10.76 -7.44 4.65
N GLU A 87 -11.25 -6.30 4.15
CA GLU A 87 -12.65 -5.92 4.29
C GLU A 87 -13.57 -6.85 3.48
N ARG A 88 -13.21 -7.15 2.23
CA ARG A 88 -13.99 -8.09 1.41
C ARG A 88 -13.99 -9.51 1.97
N GLU A 89 -12.85 -9.96 2.50
CA GLU A 89 -12.76 -11.23 3.21
C GLU A 89 -13.73 -11.30 4.39
N ARG A 90 -13.71 -10.27 5.26
CA ARG A 90 -14.63 -10.20 6.42
C ARG A 90 -16.08 -10.19 5.96
N ARG A 91 -16.41 -9.35 4.97
CA ARG A 91 -17.79 -9.21 4.48
C ARG A 91 -18.30 -10.49 3.83
N ALA A 92 -17.50 -11.14 3.00
CA ALA A 92 -17.84 -12.44 2.42
C ALA A 92 -18.02 -13.52 3.49
N GLY A 93 -17.16 -13.52 4.51
CA GLY A 93 -17.28 -14.40 5.67
C GLY A 93 -18.59 -14.20 6.43
N SER A 94 -18.96 -12.94 6.72
CA SER A 94 -20.22 -12.60 7.37
C SER A 94 -21.43 -13.00 6.53
N LEU A 95 -21.45 -12.68 5.23
CA LEU A 95 -22.55 -13.04 4.32
C LEU A 95 -22.76 -14.55 4.26
N ARG A 96 -21.67 -15.33 4.19
CA ARG A 96 -21.76 -16.80 4.18
C ARG A 96 -22.21 -17.37 5.52
N ALA A 97 -21.78 -16.79 6.64
CA ALA A 97 -22.23 -17.22 7.96
C ALA A 97 -23.74 -16.98 8.12
N GLU A 98 -24.23 -15.82 7.68
CA GLU A 98 -25.65 -15.49 7.70
C GLU A 98 -26.47 -16.38 6.75
N ALA A 99 -26.01 -16.59 5.51
CA ALA A 99 -26.63 -17.51 4.56
C ALA A 99 -26.69 -18.94 5.12
N GLY A 100 -25.60 -19.42 5.70
CA GLY A 100 -25.53 -20.73 6.36
C GLY A 100 -26.53 -20.87 7.51
N ALA A 101 -26.70 -19.82 8.32
CA ALA A 101 -27.69 -19.81 9.39
C ALA A 101 -29.14 -19.85 8.86
N ARG A 102 -29.44 -19.10 7.79
CA ARG A 102 -30.77 -19.12 7.14
C ARG A 102 -31.09 -20.48 6.52
N VAL A 103 -30.15 -21.06 5.79
CA VAL A 103 -30.28 -22.41 5.18
C VAL A 103 -30.50 -23.45 6.28
N ALA A 104 -29.70 -23.44 7.34
CA ALA A 104 -29.85 -24.37 8.46
C ALA A 104 -31.21 -24.24 9.15
N ALA A 105 -31.72 -23.01 9.34
CA ALA A 105 -33.04 -22.78 9.91
C ALA A 105 -34.15 -23.37 9.02
N VAL A 106 -34.09 -23.17 7.70
CA VAL A 106 -35.05 -23.76 6.75
C VAL A 106 -35.03 -25.28 6.82
N LEU A 107 -33.85 -25.89 6.79
CA LEU A 107 -33.69 -27.34 6.84
C LEU A 107 -34.22 -27.94 8.15
N ALA A 108 -34.03 -27.25 9.28
CA ALA A 108 -34.57 -27.68 10.57
C ALA A 108 -36.10 -27.73 10.61
N HIS A 109 -36.77 -26.81 9.90
CA HIS A 109 -38.24 -26.76 9.86
C HIS A 109 -38.83 -27.67 8.77
N ALA A 110 -38.06 -27.97 7.72
CA ALA A 110 -38.52 -28.76 6.58
C ALA A 110 -39.02 -30.16 6.94
N ALA A 111 -38.50 -30.78 8.02
CA ALA A 111 -38.96 -32.09 8.48
C ALA A 111 -40.40 -32.05 9.03
N ALA A 112 -40.73 -31.05 9.85
CA ALA A 112 -42.07 -30.86 10.40
C ALA A 112 -43.07 -30.36 9.33
N ASP A 113 -42.61 -29.48 8.45
CA ASP A 113 -43.43 -28.94 7.35
C ASP A 113 -43.83 -30.04 6.35
N ARG A 114 -42.95 -31.02 6.10
CA ARG A 114 -43.22 -32.14 5.17
C ARG A 114 -44.34 -33.05 5.67
N GLU A 115 -44.46 -33.24 6.98
CA GLU A 115 -45.59 -33.98 7.59
C GLU A 115 -46.92 -33.23 7.44
N ALA A 116 -46.86 -31.89 7.38
CA ALA A 116 -47.99 -31.02 7.06
C ALA A 116 -48.23 -30.81 5.55
N GLY A 117 -47.46 -31.47 4.67
CA GLY A 117 -47.56 -31.33 3.21
C GLY A 117 -46.99 -30.02 2.66
N ILE A 118 -46.26 -29.25 3.46
CA ILE A 118 -45.61 -27.99 3.07
C ILE A 118 -44.16 -28.30 2.63
N VAL A 119 -43.78 -27.84 1.44
CA VAL A 119 -42.39 -27.90 0.97
C VAL A 119 -41.74 -26.53 1.21
N ARG A 120 -40.74 -26.51 2.09
CA ARG A 120 -39.91 -25.33 2.33
C ARG A 120 -38.50 -25.61 1.82
N GLU A 121 -38.03 -24.78 0.89
CA GLU A 121 -36.70 -24.87 0.30
C GLU A 121 -35.86 -23.64 0.70
N PRO A 122 -34.53 -23.80 0.87
CA PRO A 122 -33.65 -22.68 1.12
C PRO A 122 -33.64 -21.69 -0.04
N ASP A 123 -33.34 -20.43 0.26
CA ASP A 123 -33.21 -19.39 -0.77
C ASP A 123 -32.06 -19.76 -1.75
N PRO A 124 -32.30 -19.81 -3.07
CA PRO A 124 -31.26 -20.08 -4.06
C PRO A 124 -30.06 -19.13 -3.98
N ALA A 125 -30.25 -17.87 -3.55
CA ALA A 125 -29.16 -16.91 -3.38
C ALA A 125 -28.25 -17.29 -2.21
N ASP A 126 -28.81 -17.80 -1.11
CA ASP A 126 -28.04 -18.30 0.03
C ASP A 126 -27.25 -19.55 -0.34
N GLN A 127 -27.84 -20.44 -1.14
CA GLN A 127 -27.16 -21.62 -1.65
C GLN A 127 -26.00 -21.23 -2.59
N GLN A 128 -26.21 -20.27 -3.49
CA GLN A 128 -25.16 -19.76 -4.38
C GLN A 128 -24.00 -19.13 -3.60
N LEU A 129 -24.27 -18.40 -2.52
CA LEU A 129 -23.24 -17.82 -1.64
C LEU A 129 -22.41 -18.90 -0.93
N LEU A 130 -23.05 -20.00 -0.51
CA LEU A 130 -22.38 -21.12 0.17
C LEU A 130 -21.57 -21.99 -0.79
N ASP A 131 -22.00 -22.11 -2.04
CA ASP A 131 -21.31 -22.91 -3.06
C ASP A 131 -20.19 -22.15 -3.77
N ALA A 132 -20.13 -20.82 -3.62
CA ALA A 132 -19.08 -20.00 -4.20
C ALA A 132 -17.68 -20.37 -3.68
N GLU A 133 -16.73 -20.58 -4.61
CA GLU A 133 -15.30 -20.73 -4.28
C GLU A 133 -14.69 -19.37 -3.97
N LEU A 134 -14.22 -19.19 -2.73
CA LEU A 134 -13.58 -17.96 -2.30
C LEU A 134 -12.06 -18.04 -2.49
N PRO A 135 -11.41 -16.92 -2.83
CA PRO A 135 -9.95 -16.88 -2.90
C PRO A 135 -9.31 -17.15 -1.53
N PRO A 136 -8.05 -17.61 -1.51
CA PRO A 136 -7.29 -17.72 -0.26
C PRO A 136 -7.16 -16.38 0.47
N PRO A 137 -7.01 -16.38 1.81
CA PRO A 137 -6.78 -15.15 2.57
C PRO A 137 -5.55 -14.38 2.08
N GLY A 138 -5.68 -13.06 1.98
CA GLY A 138 -4.69 -12.12 1.48
C GLY A 138 -4.45 -12.15 -0.02
N HIS A 139 -5.18 -12.97 -0.79
CA HIS A 139 -4.98 -13.10 -2.23
C HIS A 139 -5.49 -11.88 -2.99
N ARG A 140 -4.82 -11.52 -4.09
CA ARG A 140 -5.22 -10.37 -4.91
C ARG A 140 -6.62 -10.53 -5.49
N ASP A 141 -7.04 -11.76 -5.80
CA ASP A 141 -8.31 -12.03 -6.46
C ASP A 141 -9.52 -11.54 -5.66
N TRP A 142 -9.39 -11.33 -4.35
CA TRP A 142 -10.39 -10.62 -3.53
C TRP A 142 -10.73 -9.22 -4.06
N LEU A 143 -9.84 -8.61 -4.84
CA LEU A 143 -10.10 -7.33 -5.51
C LEU A 143 -11.11 -7.44 -6.67
N ASP A 144 -11.32 -8.65 -7.19
CA ASP A 144 -12.16 -8.91 -8.37
C ASP A 144 -13.36 -9.83 -8.04
N VAL A 145 -13.51 -10.24 -6.77
CA VAL A 145 -14.63 -11.08 -6.33
C VAL A 145 -15.95 -10.31 -6.44
N GLU A 146 -16.89 -10.89 -7.18
CA GLU A 146 -18.30 -10.49 -7.21
C GLU A 146 -19.14 -11.54 -6.49
N LEU A 147 -19.76 -11.15 -5.36
CA LEU A 147 -20.72 -11.97 -4.64
C LEU A 147 -22.02 -11.19 -4.44
N PRO A 148 -23.19 -11.85 -4.46
CA PRO A 148 -24.44 -11.21 -4.09
C PRO A 148 -24.35 -10.54 -2.72
N GLY A 149 -24.46 -9.20 -2.68
CA GLY A 149 -24.43 -8.41 -1.44
C GLY A 149 -23.05 -7.97 -0.94
N LEU A 150 -21.97 -8.19 -1.71
CA LEU A 150 -20.60 -7.68 -1.43
C LEU A 150 -20.41 -6.23 -1.89
#